data_AF-A0A2V3IHD4-F1
#
_entry.id   AF-A0A2V3IHD4-F1
#
_cell.length_a   1.000
_cell.length_b   1.000
_cell.length_c   1.000
_cell.angle_alpha   90.00
_cell.angle_beta   90.00
_cell.angle_gamma   90.00
#
_symmetry.space_group_name_H-M   'P 1'
#
loop_
_entity.id
_entity.type
_entity.pdbx_description
1 polymer ?
#
loop_
_entity_poly.entity_id
_entity_poly.type
_entity_poly.pdbx_seq_one_letter_code
_entity_poly.pdbx_strand_id
1 'polypeptide(L)'
;MAANSLYYEQFLAGNFQVHCARLEDPGTPLDTRMELATEIRDSFDLYNLQYSQSFLNIFLLSFNTVLNPLTRPQQVDNTTHGLWALILESFNHVPHNDILHAKILNMLNPAMDLIQINNEHNAALAVHIVTDLHKNFRNQLSGRFQTFLDFKIVVYELFGKTAETLLVSHKNLRATGKPAPARIDPPTQSFMETIQCFLLILSIFQMYSHINA
;
A
#
# COMPACT_ATOMS: atom_id res chain seq x y z
N MET A 1 -9.05 -16.20 36.63
CA MET A 1 -9.40 -15.22 35.58
C MET A 1 -8.27 -15.00 34.58
N ALA A 2 -7.02 -14.81 35.02
CA ALA A 2 -5.86 -14.63 34.11
C ALA A 2 -5.55 -15.84 33.18
N ALA A 3 -5.75 -17.08 33.65
CA ALA A 3 -5.46 -18.27 32.84
C ALA A 3 -6.37 -18.40 31.59
N ASN A 4 -7.66 -18.06 31.69
CA ASN A 4 -8.57 -18.08 30.54
C ASN A 4 -8.24 -16.97 29.53
N SER A 5 -7.71 -15.82 29.98
CA SER A 5 -7.21 -14.76 29.09
C SER A 5 -6.01 -15.25 28.29
N LEU A 6 -5.04 -15.88 28.96
CA LEU A 6 -3.83 -16.38 28.31
C LEU A 6 -4.11 -17.48 27.27
N TYR A 7 -5.04 -18.39 27.56
CA TYR A 7 -5.48 -19.42 26.60
C TYR A 7 -6.20 -18.82 25.39
N TYR A 8 -7.03 -17.79 25.60
CA TYR A 8 -7.72 -17.09 24.52
C TYR A 8 -6.74 -16.31 23.63
N GLU A 9 -5.75 -15.64 24.24
CA GLU A 9 -4.67 -14.94 23.54
C GLU A 9 -3.82 -15.90 22.69
N GLN A 10 -3.43 -17.06 23.24
CA GLN A 10 -2.71 -18.08 22.49
C GLN A 10 -3.54 -18.68 21.34
N PHE A 11 -4.84 -18.87 21.54
CA PHE A 11 -5.76 -19.37 20.52
C PHE A 11 -5.90 -18.38 19.35
N LEU A 12 -6.04 -17.09 19.64
CA LEU A 12 -6.13 -16.02 18.64
C LEU A 12 -4.84 -15.90 17.83
N ALA A 13 -3.68 -15.95 18.49
CA ALA A 13 -2.38 -15.90 17.81
C ALA A 13 -2.13 -17.12 16.92
N GLY A 14 -2.56 -18.30 17.37
CA GLY A 14 -2.56 -19.51 16.55
C GLY A 14 -3.44 -19.35 15.30
N ASN A 15 -4.63 -18.78 15.44
CA ASN A 15 -5.52 -18.54 14.30
C ASN A 15 -4.92 -17.54 13.29
N PHE A 16 -4.31 -16.45 13.76
CA PHE A 16 -3.65 -15.49 12.88
C PHE A 16 -2.57 -16.13 12.02
N GLN A 17 -1.65 -16.88 12.63
CA GLN A 17 -0.56 -17.55 11.90
C GLN A 17 -1.10 -18.56 10.89
N VAL A 18 -2.14 -19.31 11.26
CA VAL A 18 -2.79 -20.26 10.36
C VAL A 18 -3.46 -19.54 9.19
N HIS A 19 -4.13 -18.40 9.43
CA HIS A 19 -4.76 -17.60 8.37
C HIS A 19 -3.71 -17.02 7.43
N CYS A 20 -2.61 -16.47 7.95
CA CYS A 20 -1.48 -15.99 7.16
C CYS A 20 -0.83 -17.11 6.33
N ALA A 21 -0.58 -18.28 6.91
CA ALA A 21 0.00 -19.41 6.19
C ALA A 21 -0.92 -19.89 5.05
N ARG A 22 -2.24 -19.92 5.28
CA ARG A 22 -3.23 -20.28 4.26
C ARG A 22 -3.37 -19.19 3.20
N LEU A 23 -3.18 -17.92 3.57
CA LEU A 23 -3.15 -16.79 2.64
C LEU A 23 -1.92 -16.88 1.72
N GLU A 24 -0.79 -17.38 2.19
CA GLU A 24 0.44 -17.57 1.41
C GLU A 24 0.39 -18.81 0.49
N ASP A 25 -0.42 -19.82 0.80
CA ASP A 25 -0.52 -21.06 0.02
C ASP A 25 -0.98 -20.81 -1.43
N PRO A 26 -0.17 -21.10 -2.46
CA PRO A 26 -0.52 -20.93 -3.87
C PRO A 26 -1.80 -21.68 -4.28
N GLY A 27 -2.17 -22.75 -3.56
CA GLY A 27 -3.39 -23.52 -3.81
C GLY A 27 -4.68 -22.83 -3.35
N THR A 28 -4.60 -21.78 -2.53
CA THR A 28 -5.76 -21.10 -1.96
C THR A 28 -6.52 -20.29 -3.03
N PRO A 29 -7.82 -20.54 -3.24
CA PRO A 29 -8.66 -19.77 -4.17
C PRO A 29 -8.72 -18.28 -3.82
N LEU A 30 -8.95 -17.42 -4.82
CA LEU A 30 -9.01 -15.96 -4.63
C LEU A 30 -10.11 -15.51 -3.67
N ASP A 31 -11.30 -16.11 -3.75
CA ASP A 31 -12.41 -15.74 -2.86
C ASP A 31 -12.08 -16.07 -1.40
N THR A 32 -11.47 -17.23 -1.15
CA THR A 32 -10.97 -17.61 0.18
C THR A 32 -9.85 -16.68 0.66
N ARG A 33 -8.98 -16.19 -0.23
CA ARG A 33 -7.97 -15.18 0.14
C ARG A 33 -8.61 -13.86 0.57
N MET A 34 -9.68 -13.44 -0.11
CA MET A 34 -10.44 -12.24 0.26
C MET A 34 -11.06 -12.37 1.65
N GLU A 35 -11.70 -13.52 1.93
CA GLU A 35 -12.28 -13.82 3.25
C GLU A 35 -11.21 -13.76 4.34
N LEU A 36 -10.10 -14.49 4.16
CA LEU A 36 -8.99 -14.53 5.12
C LEU A 36 -8.38 -13.14 5.35
N ALA A 37 -8.16 -12.36 4.29
CA ALA A 37 -7.64 -11.01 4.40
C ALA A 37 -8.61 -10.08 5.16
N THR A 38 -9.92 -10.27 4.98
CA THR A 38 -10.96 -9.52 5.67
C THR A 38 -10.95 -9.84 7.16
N GLU A 39 -10.91 -11.13 7.52
CA GLU A 39 -10.83 -11.58 8.92
C GLU A 39 -9.57 -11.08 9.62
N ILE A 40 -8.42 -11.11 8.92
CA ILE A 40 -7.16 -10.58 9.43
C ILE A 40 -7.27 -9.07 9.70
N ARG A 41 -7.83 -8.31 8.76
CA ARG A 41 -8.04 -6.86 8.92
C ARG A 41 -8.96 -6.55 10.09
N ASP A 42 -10.10 -7.22 10.16
CA ASP A 42 -11.12 -6.95 11.19
C ASP A 42 -10.63 -7.32 12.60
N SER A 43 -9.68 -8.26 12.68
CA SER A 43 -9.03 -8.69 13.93
C SER A 43 -7.68 -8.02 14.19
N PHE A 44 -7.27 -7.04 13.38
CA PHE A 44 -5.93 -6.46 13.37
C PHE A 44 -5.52 -5.90 14.75
N ASP A 45 -6.38 -5.09 15.37
CA ASP A 45 -6.10 -4.46 16.66
C ASP A 45 -5.85 -5.50 17.77
N LEU A 46 -6.61 -6.60 17.74
CA LEU A 46 -6.51 -7.68 18.70
C LEU A 46 -5.16 -8.40 18.60
N TYR A 47 -4.69 -8.65 17.38
CA TYR A 47 -3.39 -9.30 17.15
C TYR A 47 -2.22 -8.38 17.49
N ASN A 48 -2.34 -7.09 17.15
CA ASN A 48 -1.28 -6.11 17.40
C ASN A 48 -1.01 -5.92 18.90
N LEU A 49 -2.04 -5.97 19.76
CA LEU A 49 -1.87 -5.86 21.22
C LEU A 49 -1.06 -7.00 21.84
N GLN A 50 -1.16 -8.22 21.30
CA GLN A 50 -0.63 -9.43 21.93
C GLN A 50 0.78 -9.78 21.44
N TYR A 51 1.09 -9.52 20.16
CA TYR A 51 2.33 -9.99 19.51
C TYR A 51 2.97 -8.96 18.58
N SER A 52 2.80 -7.66 18.83
CA SER A 52 3.21 -6.54 17.97
C SER A 52 4.44 -6.76 17.08
N GLN A 53 5.58 -7.23 17.61
CA GLN A 53 6.80 -7.49 16.80
C GLN A 53 6.66 -8.71 15.86
N SER A 54 6.24 -9.86 16.38
CA SER A 54 6.11 -11.09 15.61
C SER A 54 4.94 -11.01 14.63
N PHE A 55 3.83 -10.42 15.09
CA PHE A 55 2.66 -10.08 14.30
C PHE A 55 3.06 -9.23 13.10
N LEU A 56 3.74 -8.09 13.30
CA LEU A 56 4.09 -7.20 12.20
C LEU A 56 5.00 -7.90 11.18
N ASN A 57 5.91 -8.78 11.61
CA ASN A 57 6.76 -9.53 10.69
C ASN A 57 5.97 -10.48 9.80
N ILE A 58 5.08 -11.26 10.41
CA ILE A 58 4.26 -12.23 9.70
C ILE A 58 3.29 -11.48 8.78
N PHE A 59 2.62 -10.44 9.29
CA PHE A 59 1.71 -9.60 8.53
C PHE A 59 2.38 -8.98 7.29
N LEU A 60 3.50 -8.28 7.47
CA LEU A 60 4.24 -7.67 6.35
C LEU A 60 4.71 -8.74 5.36
N LEU A 61 5.17 -9.90 5.82
CA LEU A 61 5.63 -10.98 4.94
C LEU A 61 4.48 -11.58 4.12
N SER A 62 3.39 -11.96 4.78
CA SER A 62 2.25 -12.61 4.13
C SER A 62 1.60 -11.70 3.10
N PHE A 63 1.34 -10.44 3.48
CA PHE A 63 0.66 -9.50 2.60
C PHE A 63 1.55 -9.12 1.41
N ASN A 64 2.86 -8.92 1.63
CA ASN A 64 3.79 -8.73 0.51
C ASN A 64 3.84 -9.95 -0.41
N THR A 65 3.83 -11.18 0.12
CA THR A 65 3.83 -12.41 -0.69
C THR A 65 2.57 -12.52 -1.56
N VAL A 66 1.42 -12.12 -1.03
CA VAL A 66 0.16 -12.04 -1.79
C VAL A 66 0.26 -11.01 -2.90
N LEU A 67 0.73 -9.80 -2.61
CA LEU A 67 0.92 -8.75 -3.62
C LEU A 67 1.99 -9.14 -4.65
N ASN A 68 3.03 -9.86 -4.24
CA ASN A 68 4.11 -10.31 -5.10
C ASN A 68 4.88 -11.47 -4.41
N PRO A 69 4.95 -12.69 -4.99
CA PRO A 69 4.67 -13.02 -6.38
C PRO A 69 3.32 -13.69 -6.67
N LEU A 70 2.49 -13.94 -5.65
CA LEU A 70 1.29 -14.78 -5.83
C LEU A 70 0.24 -14.14 -6.75
N THR A 71 0.14 -12.82 -6.70
CA THR A 71 -0.75 -12.06 -7.58
C THR A 71 0.02 -10.94 -8.29
N ARG A 72 -0.68 -10.17 -9.13
CA ARG A 72 -0.11 -9.03 -9.87
C ARG A 72 -1.09 -7.86 -9.88
N PRO A 73 -0.59 -6.61 -9.98
CA PRO A 73 -1.44 -5.44 -10.10
C PRO A 73 -2.44 -5.60 -11.24
N GLN A 74 -3.69 -5.20 -10.99
CA GLN A 74 -4.77 -5.29 -11.96
C GLN A 74 -5.17 -3.91 -12.45
N GLN A 75 -5.46 -3.81 -13.76
CA GLN A 75 -5.92 -2.59 -14.42
C GLN A 75 -7.44 -2.60 -14.67
N VAL A 76 -8.13 -3.61 -14.12
CA VAL A 76 -9.57 -3.82 -14.24
C VAL A 76 -10.09 -4.15 -12.85
N ASP A 77 -11.27 -3.65 -12.51
CA ASP A 77 -11.93 -3.98 -11.25
C ASP A 77 -12.41 -5.44 -11.32
N ASN A 78 -11.73 -6.27 -10.55
CA ASN A 78 -11.95 -7.70 -10.42
C ASN A 78 -11.58 -8.11 -8.99
N THR A 79 -11.84 -9.36 -8.62
CA THR A 79 -11.56 -9.86 -7.26
C THR A 79 -10.11 -9.66 -6.83
N THR A 80 -9.15 -9.77 -7.75
CA THR A 80 -7.73 -9.52 -7.44
C THR A 80 -7.47 -8.04 -7.18
N HIS A 81 -8.07 -7.12 -7.95
CA HIS A 81 -7.99 -5.69 -7.69
C HIS A 81 -8.55 -5.32 -6.30
N GLY A 82 -9.71 -5.87 -5.95
CA GLY A 82 -10.31 -5.68 -4.62
C GLY A 82 -9.46 -6.25 -3.49
N LEU A 83 -8.83 -7.42 -3.68
CA LEU A 83 -7.93 -8.01 -2.69
C LEU A 83 -6.73 -7.10 -2.42
N TRP A 84 -6.17 -6.48 -3.46
CA TRP A 84 -5.08 -5.52 -3.32
C TRP A 84 -5.53 -4.28 -2.53
N ALA A 85 -6.74 -3.76 -2.81
CA ALA A 85 -7.29 -2.62 -2.06
C ALA A 85 -7.40 -2.96 -0.57
N LEU A 86 -7.99 -4.11 -0.25
CA LEU A 86 -8.15 -4.60 1.13
C LEU A 86 -6.80 -4.74 1.86
N ILE A 87 -5.79 -5.27 1.18
CA ILE A 87 -4.42 -5.41 1.71
C ILE A 87 -3.80 -4.04 2.01
N LEU A 88 -3.94 -3.09 1.08
CA LEU A 88 -3.44 -1.72 1.23
C LEU A 88 -4.16 -0.94 2.33
N GLU A 89 -5.47 -1.13 2.46
CA GLU A 89 -6.25 -0.61 3.60
C GLU A 89 -5.74 -1.18 4.92
N SER A 90 -5.50 -2.50 4.98
CA SER A 90 -4.97 -3.16 6.18
C SER A 90 -3.59 -2.60 6.57
N PHE A 91 -2.73 -2.28 5.60
CA PHE A 91 -1.47 -1.59 5.86
C PHE A 91 -1.68 -0.19 6.47
N ASN A 92 -2.71 0.55 6.05
CA ASN A 92 -3.01 1.86 6.63
C ASN A 92 -3.49 1.80 8.10
N HIS A 93 -3.89 0.62 8.60
CA HIS A 93 -4.25 0.43 10.02
C HIS A 93 -3.05 0.12 10.93
N VAL A 94 -1.84 -0.08 10.38
CA VAL A 94 -0.67 -0.42 11.20
C VAL A 94 -0.29 0.74 12.12
N PRO A 95 -0.20 0.55 13.45
CA PRO A 95 0.11 1.62 14.38
C PRO A 95 1.56 2.09 14.26
N HIS A 96 1.74 3.39 14.44
CA HIS A 96 3.04 4.05 14.39
C HIS A 96 3.78 3.93 15.74
N ASN A 97 4.43 2.78 15.97
CA ASN A 97 5.20 2.49 17.18
C ASN A 97 6.69 2.22 16.87
N ASP A 98 7.49 2.03 17.92
CA ASP A 98 8.94 1.76 17.81
C ASP A 98 9.28 0.48 17.05
N ILE A 99 8.33 -0.47 17.01
CA ILE A 99 8.45 -1.73 16.28
C ILE A 99 8.38 -1.49 14.78
N LEU A 100 7.38 -0.72 14.32
CA LEU A 100 7.29 -0.27 12.94
C LEU A 100 8.46 0.64 12.57
N HIS A 101 8.86 1.52 13.48
CA HIS A 101 10.01 2.41 13.29
C HIS A 101 11.27 1.64 12.86
N ALA A 102 11.59 0.52 13.50
CA ALA A 102 12.75 -0.31 13.14
C ALA A 102 12.65 -0.96 11.75
N LYS A 103 11.45 -0.99 11.15
CA LYS A 103 11.14 -1.68 9.89
C LYS A 103 10.54 -0.77 8.84
N ILE A 104 10.59 0.55 9.05
CA ILE A 104 9.86 1.52 8.24
C ILE A 104 10.09 1.35 6.73
N LEU A 105 11.30 1.01 6.33
CA LEU A 105 11.68 0.84 4.92
C LEU A 105 11.07 -0.40 4.26
N ASN A 106 10.78 -1.42 5.06
CA ASN A 106 10.09 -2.63 4.60
C ASN A 106 8.62 -2.35 4.27
N MET A 107 8.11 -1.18 4.64
CA MET A 107 6.78 -0.70 4.30
C MET A 107 6.83 0.46 3.29
N LEU A 108 7.75 1.41 3.49
CA LEU A 108 7.91 2.59 2.63
C LEU A 108 8.32 2.22 1.20
N ASN A 109 9.35 1.39 1.02
CA ASN A 109 9.84 1.07 -0.32
C ASN A 109 8.80 0.30 -1.15
N PRO A 110 8.19 -0.79 -0.64
CA PRO A 110 7.11 -1.45 -1.37
C PRO A 110 5.94 -0.51 -1.66
N ALA A 111 5.54 0.35 -0.72
CA ALA A 111 4.47 1.31 -0.97
C ALA A 111 4.80 2.29 -2.10
N MET A 112 6.04 2.79 -2.20
CA MET A 112 6.49 3.63 -3.32
C MET A 112 6.46 2.88 -4.66
N ASP A 113 6.85 1.60 -4.68
CA ASP A 113 6.78 0.78 -5.89
C ASP A 113 5.32 0.51 -6.31
N LEU A 114 4.44 0.26 -5.34
CA LEU A 114 3.02 0.01 -5.56
C LEU A 114 2.33 1.20 -6.24
N ILE A 115 2.74 2.45 -5.96
CA ILE A 115 2.21 3.65 -6.63
C ILE A 115 2.46 3.61 -8.14
N GLN A 116 3.61 3.09 -8.58
CA GLN A 116 4.02 3.13 -9.99
C GLN A 116 3.32 2.06 -10.85
N ILE A 117 2.91 0.95 -10.24
CA ILE A 117 2.41 -0.23 -10.97
C ILE A 117 0.89 -0.44 -10.85
N ASN A 118 0.23 0.26 -9.92
CA ASN A 118 -1.20 0.13 -9.68
C ASN A 118 -2.02 1.16 -10.47
N ASN A 119 -3.33 0.92 -10.53
CA ASN A 119 -4.30 1.90 -10.99
C ASN A 119 -4.57 2.99 -9.94
N GLU A 120 -5.36 4.00 -10.31
CA GLU A 120 -5.64 5.16 -9.45
C GLU A 120 -6.09 4.79 -8.04
N HIS A 121 -7.05 3.87 -7.90
CA HIS A 121 -7.64 3.53 -6.61
C HIS A 121 -6.61 2.90 -5.65
N ASN A 122 -5.89 1.88 -6.10
CA ASN A 122 -4.90 1.21 -5.27
C ASN A 122 -3.63 2.08 -5.09
N ALA A 123 -3.27 2.87 -6.10
CA ALA A 123 -2.19 3.84 -5.96
C ALA A 123 -2.53 4.89 -4.88
N ALA A 124 -3.79 5.32 -4.76
CA ALA A 124 -4.21 6.26 -3.72
C ALA A 124 -4.04 5.71 -2.30
N LEU A 125 -4.40 4.45 -2.09
CA LEU A 125 -4.17 3.77 -0.82
C LEU A 125 -2.66 3.66 -0.50
N ALA A 126 -1.84 3.36 -1.51
CA ALA A 126 -0.38 3.31 -1.35
C ALA A 126 0.24 4.69 -1.06
N VAL A 127 -0.27 5.76 -1.68
CA VAL A 127 0.11 7.15 -1.35
C VAL A 127 -0.20 7.44 0.10
N HIS A 128 -1.36 7.04 0.61
CA HIS A 128 -1.72 7.26 2.01
C HIS A 128 -0.74 6.59 2.97
N ILE A 129 -0.29 5.37 2.66
CA ILE A 129 0.75 4.67 3.44
C ILE A 129 2.04 5.50 3.46
N VAL A 130 2.55 5.88 2.28
CA VAL A 130 3.78 6.68 2.16
C VAL A 130 3.63 7.99 2.94
N THR A 131 2.49 8.66 2.79
CA THR A 131 2.13 9.89 3.49
C THR A 131 2.23 9.75 4.99
N ASP A 132 1.58 8.75 5.56
CA ASP A 132 1.49 8.60 7.00
C ASP A 132 2.81 8.16 7.61
N LEU A 133 3.58 7.30 6.93
CA LEU A 133 4.95 6.99 7.35
C LEU A 133 5.83 8.24 7.42
N HIS A 134 5.73 9.13 6.42
CA HIS A 134 6.51 10.37 6.41
C HIS A 134 6.12 11.36 7.51
N LYS A 135 4.82 11.49 7.81
CA LYS A 135 4.35 12.34 8.91
C LYS A 135 4.85 11.85 10.26
N ASN A 136 4.77 10.54 10.50
CA ASN A 136 5.02 9.96 11.82
C ASN A 136 6.50 9.65 12.09
N PHE A 137 7.32 9.45 11.05
CA PHE A 137 8.72 9.05 11.18
C PHE A 137 9.70 10.00 10.47
N ARG A 138 9.41 11.31 10.54
CA ARG A 138 10.18 12.36 9.86
C ARG A 138 11.68 12.31 10.16
N ASN A 139 12.05 12.14 11.43
CA ASN A 139 13.45 12.19 11.86
C ASN A 139 14.25 11.05 11.23
N GLN A 140 13.67 9.86 11.14
CA GLN A 140 14.31 8.67 10.58
C GLN A 140 14.45 8.74 9.05
N LEU A 141 13.50 9.40 8.39
CA LEU A 141 13.48 9.53 6.93
C LEU A 141 14.25 10.77 6.43
N SER A 142 14.73 11.64 7.33
CA SER A 142 15.48 12.87 6.99
C SER A 142 16.70 12.61 6.10
N GLY A 143 17.49 11.56 6.41
CA GLY A 143 18.65 11.17 5.61
C GLY A 143 18.35 10.54 4.25
N ARG A 144 17.06 10.35 3.90
CA ARG A 144 16.62 9.68 2.65
C ARG A 144 16.04 10.64 1.62
N PHE A 145 16.32 11.93 1.77
CA PHE A 145 15.83 12.97 0.87
C PHE A 145 16.10 12.66 -0.62
N GLN A 146 17.29 12.13 -0.96
CA GLN A 146 17.62 11.83 -2.35
C GLN A 146 16.72 10.73 -2.94
N THR A 147 16.52 9.62 -2.24
CA THR A 147 15.61 8.54 -2.67
C THR A 147 14.19 9.07 -2.94
N PHE A 148 13.76 10.05 -2.14
CA PHE A 148 12.47 10.69 -2.31
C PHE A 148 12.42 11.64 -3.52
N LEU A 149 13.47 12.41 -3.77
CA LEU A 149 13.58 13.21 -4.99
C LEU A 149 13.58 12.34 -6.24
N ASP A 150 14.33 11.24 -6.22
CA ASP A 150 14.39 10.30 -7.33
C ASP A 150 13.01 9.69 -7.59
N PHE A 151 12.30 9.28 -6.53
CA PHE A 151 10.92 8.83 -6.63
C PHE A 151 9.97 9.89 -7.24
N LYS A 152 10.10 11.16 -6.82
CA LYS A 152 9.30 12.25 -7.40
C LYS A 152 9.53 12.38 -8.90
N ILE A 153 10.78 12.35 -9.35
CA ILE A 153 11.11 12.42 -10.77
C ILE A 153 10.40 11.30 -11.54
N VAL A 154 10.45 10.08 -11.02
CA VAL A 154 9.76 8.92 -11.63
C VAL A 154 8.24 9.14 -11.71
N VAL A 155 7.61 9.66 -10.66
CA VAL A 155 6.17 9.98 -10.67
C VAL A 155 5.83 11.06 -11.70
N TYR A 156 6.65 12.11 -11.82
CA TYR A 156 6.46 13.15 -12.84
C TYR A 156 6.58 12.62 -14.27
N GLU A 157 7.56 11.75 -14.52
CA GLU A 157 7.70 11.10 -15.82
C GLU A 157 6.51 10.19 -16.14
N LEU A 158 6.00 9.46 -15.13
CA LEU A 158 4.81 8.63 -15.27
C LEU A 158 3.59 9.49 -15.61
N PHE A 159 3.43 10.64 -14.95
CA PHE A 159 2.37 11.60 -15.26
C PHE A 159 2.46 12.10 -16.72
N GLY A 160 3.65 12.51 -17.17
CA GLY A 160 3.87 12.96 -18.54
C GLY A 160 3.41 11.91 -19.56
N LYS A 161 3.80 10.65 -19.37
CA LYS A 161 3.40 9.52 -20.23
C LYS A 161 1.89 9.27 -20.21
N THR A 162 1.25 9.35 -19.04
CA THR A 162 -0.20 9.20 -18.93
C THR A 162 -0.94 10.33 -19.64
N ALA A 163 -0.50 11.59 -19.46
CA ALA A 163 -1.10 12.75 -20.12
C ALA A 163 -1.02 12.65 -21.65
N GLU A 164 0.15 12.25 -22.19
CA GLU A 164 0.32 12.01 -23.63
C GLU A 164 -0.63 10.92 -24.15
N THR A 165 -0.76 9.81 -23.40
CA THR A 165 -1.65 8.70 -23.76
C THR A 165 -3.11 9.12 -23.80
N LEU A 166 -3.56 9.88 -22.79
CA LEU A 166 -4.93 10.40 -22.72
C LEU A 166 -5.22 11.38 -23.86
N LEU A 167 -4.27 12.28 -24.18
CA LEU A 167 -4.39 13.21 -25.30
C LEU A 167 -4.50 12.49 -26.65
N VAL A 168 -3.70 11.44 -26.87
CA VAL A 168 -3.77 10.61 -28.09
C VAL A 168 -5.10 9.85 -28.15
N SER A 169 -5.54 9.24 -27.04
CA SER A 169 -6.83 8.55 -26.95
C SER A 169 -8.00 9.49 -27.29
N HIS A 170 -8.00 10.71 -26.73
CA HIS A 170 -9.01 11.72 -27.03
C HIS A 170 -9.06 12.14 -28.51
N LYS A 171 -7.89 12.25 -29.15
CA LYS A 171 -7.79 12.53 -30.60
C LYS A 171 -8.37 11.38 -31.43
N ASN A 172 -8.12 10.13 -31.03
CA ASN A 172 -8.60 8.93 -31.73
C ASN A 172 -10.11 8.68 -31.55
N LEU A 173 -10.67 8.97 -30.35
CA LEU A 173 -12.11 8.92 -30.09
C LEU A 173 -12.87 9.91 -30.98
N ARG A 174 -12.34 11.13 -31.14
CA ARG A 174 -12.88 12.13 -32.08
C ARG A 174 -12.84 11.68 -33.54
N ALA A 175 -11.89 10.81 -33.91
CA ALA A 175 -11.74 10.34 -35.28
C ALA A 175 -12.59 9.10 -35.61
N THR A 176 -12.92 8.25 -34.63
CA THR A 176 -13.53 6.93 -34.87
C THR A 176 -14.95 6.74 -34.34
N GLY A 177 -15.45 7.64 -33.49
CA GLY A 177 -16.87 7.69 -33.08
C GLY A 177 -17.40 6.48 -32.29
N LYS A 178 -16.55 5.50 -31.93
CA LYS A 178 -16.93 4.33 -31.13
C LYS A 178 -16.38 4.46 -29.70
N PRO A 179 -17.19 4.21 -28.66
CA PRO A 179 -16.71 4.19 -27.28
C PRO A 179 -15.76 2.99 -27.08
N ALA A 180 -14.59 3.26 -26.50
CA ALA A 180 -13.66 2.23 -26.06
C ALA A 180 -14.27 1.44 -24.87
N PRO A 181 -13.92 0.15 -24.69
CA PRO A 181 -14.42 -0.64 -23.57
C PRO A 181 -14.05 0.01 -22.23
N ALA A 182 -14.95 -0.08 -21.25
CA ALA A 182 -14.78 0.45 -19.90
C ALA A 182 -13.49 -0.13 -19.27
N ARG A 183 -12.43 0.68 -19.28
CA ARG A 183 -11.14 0.39 -18.67
C ARG A 183 -11.03 1.31 -17.47
N ILE A 184 -10.57 0.79 -16.34
CA ILE A 184 -10.24 1.65 -15.21
C ILE A 184 -8.99 2.41 -15.61
N ASP A 185 -9.12 3.72 -15.63
CA ASP A 185 -8.12 4.58 -16.20
C ASP A 185 -6.81 4.46 -15.38
N PRO A 186 -5.64 4.55 -16.05
CA PRO A 186 -4.39 4.80 -15.34
C PRO A 186 -4.55 6.06 -14.47
N PRO A 187 -3.75 6.21 -13.40
CA PRO A 187 -3.82 7.35 -12.48
C PRO A 187 -4.03 8.68 -13.24
N THR A 188 -5.21 9.28 -13.05
CA THR A 188 -5.63 10.48 -13.78
C THR A 188 -4.77 11.70 -13.41
N GLN A 189 -4.89 12.76 -14.21
CA GLN A 189 -4.19 14.02 -13.95
C GLN A 189 -4.48 14.57 -12.55
N SER A 190 -5.72 14.50 -12.09
CA SER A 190 -6.13 14.94 -10.74
C SER A 190 -5.46 14.14 -9.62
N PHE A 191 -5.29 12.84 -9.80
CA PHE A 191 -4.61 11.98 -8.83
C PHE A 191 -3.11 12.29 -8.78
N MET A 192 -2.47 12.44 -9.94
CA MET A 192 -1.05 12.78 -10.02
C MET A 192 -0.75 14.19 -9.50
N GLU A 193 -1.64 15.16 -9.72
CA GLU A 193 -1.56 16.50 -9.13
C GLU A 193 -1.65 16.45 -7.59
N THR A 194 -2.49 15.56 -7.06
CA THR A 194 -2.59 15.33 -5.60
C THR A 194 -1.30 14.72 -5.06
N ILE A 195 -0.73 13.71 -5.73
CA ILE A 195 0.58 13.15 -5.38
C ILE A 195 1.65 14.24 -5.42
N GLN A 196 1.68 15.06 -6.47
CA GLN A 196 2.65 16.12 -6.64
C GLN A 196 2.62 17.12 -5.48
N CYS A 197 1.42 17.61 -5.14
CA CYS A 197 1.23 18.55 -4.04
C CYS A 197 1.66 17.92 -2.72
N PHE A 198 1.32 16.65 -2.52
CA PHE A 198 1.68 15.91 -1.32
C PHE A 198 3.20 15.72 -1.20
N LEU A 199 3.88 15.28 -2.28
CA LEU A 199 5.33 15.09 -2.28
C LEU A 199 6.08 16.43 -2.16
N LEU A 200 5.53 17.52 -2.70
CA LEU A 200 6.08 18.86 -2.53
C LEU A 200 6.00 19.30 -1.06
N ILE A 201 4.85 19.12 -0.41
CA ILE A 201 4.67 19.42 1.02
C ILE A 201 5.68 18.61 1.85
N LEU A 202 5.81 17.31 1.58
CA LEU A 202 6.83 16.48 2.25
C LEU A 202 8.25 16.99 2.02
N SER A 203 8.57 17.44 0.79
CA SER A 203 9.90 18.00 0.47
C SER A 203 10.17 19.28 1.26
N ILE A 204 9.17 20.16 1.37
CA ILE A 204 9.27 21.42 2.13
C ILE A 204 9.48 21.11 3.61
N PHE A 205 8.74 20.16 4.18
CA PHE A 205 8.96 19.71 5.55
C PHE A 205 10.35 19.10 5.74
N GLN A 206 10.83 18.29 4.79
CA GLN A 206 12.18 17.70 4.86
C GLN A 206 13.28 18.78 4.78
N MET A 207 13.16 19.75 3.88
CA MET A 207 14.09 20.89 3.81
C MET A 207 14.07 21.73 5.09
N TYR A 208 12.89 22.00 5.66
CA TYR A 208 12.78 22.74 6.91
C TYR A 208 13.47 22.04 8.08
N SER A 209 13.44 20.71 8.15
CA SER A 209 14.19 19.97 9.19
C SER A 209 15.70 20.02 8.99
N HIS A 210 16.18 20.06 7.75
CA HIS A 210 17.62 20.12 7.48
C HIS A 210 18.21 21.52 7.71
N ILE A 211 17.37 22.58 7.64
CA ILE A 211 17.80 23.95 7.94
C ILE A 211 17.83 24.22 9.45
N ASN A 212 17.01 23.52 10.24
CA ASN A 212 16.86 23.70 11.68
C ASN A 212 17.47 22.59 12.55
N ALA A 213 18.30 21.71 11.97
CA ALA A 213 19.09 20.69 12.67
C ALA A 213 20.58 21.04 12.56
#